data_AF-A0A730ELE6-F1
#
_entry.id   AF-A0A730ELE6-F1
#
_cell.length_a   1.000
_cell.length_b   1.000
_cell.length_c   1.000
_cell.angle_alpha   90.00
_cell.angle_beta   90.00
_cell.angle_gamma   90.00
#
_symmetry.space_group_name_H-M   'P 1'
#
loop_
_entity.id
_entity.type
_entity.pdbx_description
1 polymer ?
#
loop_
_entity_poly.entity_id
_entity_poly.type
_entity_poly.pdbx_seq_one_letter_code
_entity_poly.pdbx_strand_id
1 'polypeptide(L)'
;MLVADPNSPGFNSYASVSDLRAFAAGRGYSIPADDGECGQMLMQAMDFLEGNAWRGQRSSASQPLSWPRSGVRFDGVDLSNDAIPLRLIDAQCRLAIESQDIDLTPSVAGGGAVTMERVEGAVTVQYEPGTNRAAPSFPWFYSALRGLVVGGSQVRVERG
;
A
#
# COMPACT_ATOMS: atom_id res chain seq x y z
N MET A 1 -5.49 16.11 -7.50
CA MET A 1 -4.58 16.68 -6.47
C MET A 1 -4.56 15.70 -5.30
N LEU A 2 -3.38 15.44 -4.76
CA LEU A 2 -3.22 14.55 -3.61
C LEU A 2 -3.67 15.26 -2.32
N VAL A 3 -4.45 14.59 -1.48
CA VAL A 3 -5.01 15.08 -0.23
C VAL A 3 -4.83 14.02 0.86
N ALA A 4 -3.92 14.28 1.79
CA ALA A 4 -3.55 13.36 2.88
C ALA A 4 -4.15 13.72 4.25
N ASP A 5 -5.04 14.71 4.31
CA ASP A 5 -5.78 15.03 5.54
C ASP A 5 -7.00 14.10 5.69
N PRO A 6 -7.05 13.22 6.71
CA PRO A 6 -8.15 12.27 6.91
C PRO A 6 -9.49 12.95 7.24
N ASN A 7 -9.48 14.22 7.66
CA ASN A 7 -10.70 14.98 7.95
C ASN A 7 -11.24 15.72 6.70
N SER A 8 -10.47 15.72 5.60
CA SER A 8 -10.89 16.35 4.37
C SER A 8 -11.86 15.45 3.58
N PRO A 9 -12.95 15.99 3.01
CA PRO A 9 -13.82 15.22 2.13
C PRO A 9 -13.10 14.73 0.86
N GLY A 10 -11.95 15.35 0.52
CA GLY A 10 -11.12 14.95 -0.62
C GLY A 10 -10.05 13.92 -0.30
N PHE A 11 -10.02 13.35 0.92
CA PHE A 11 -9.00 12.41 1.37
C PHE A 11 -8.82 11.24 0.38
N ASN A 12 -7.63 11.14 -0.20
CA ASN A 12 -7.34 10.17 -1.27
C ASN A 12 -5.92 9.59 -1.20
N SER A 13 -5.17 9.86 -0.13
CA SER A 13 -3.84 9.29 0.12
C SER A 13 -3.58 9.24 1.62
N TYR A 14 -2.88 8.22 2.13
CA TYR A 14 -2.45 8.22 3.54
C TYR A 14 -1.21 9.07 3.78
N ALA A 15 -0.33 9.16 2.78
CA ALA A 15 0.91 9.93 2.83
C ALA A 15 0.85 11.19 1.96
N SER A 16 1.45 12.27 2.43
CA SER A 16 1.69 13.50 1.68
C SER A 16 3.00 13.44 0.88
N VAL A 17 3.20 14.38 -0.04
CA VAL A 17 4.50 14.54 -0.73
C VAL A 17 5.62 14.87 0.26
N SER A 18 5.32 15.64 1.32
CA SER A 18 6.29 15.89 2.40
C SER A 18 6.68 14.62 3.15
N ASP A 19 5.75 13.72 3.41
CA ASP A 19 6.03 12.44 4.08
C ASP A 19 6.93 11.56 3.19
N LEU A 20 6.63 11.49 1.88
CA LEU A 20 7.47 10.78 0.92
C LEU A 20 8.90 11.33 0.89
N ARG A 21 9.07 12.66 0.86
CA ARG A 21 10.38 13.31 0.88
C ARG A 21 11.15 13.00 2.16
N ALA A 22 10.50 13.10 3.32
CA ALA A 22 11.10 12.78 4.61
C ALA A 22 11.50 11.29 4.68
N PHE A 23 10.61 10.40 4.23
CA PHE A 23 10.85 8.96 4.20
C PHE A 23 12.05 8.60 3.31
N ALA A 24 12.12 9.18 2.10
CA ALA A 24 13.19 8.95 1.14
C ALA A 24 14.53 9.47 1.67
N ALA A 25 14.57 10.70 2.16
CA ALA A 25 15.79 11.31 2.72
C ALA A 25 16.32 10.52 3.92
N GLY A 26 15.44 10.06 4.82
CA GLY A 26 15.84 9.28 6.00
C GLY A 26 16.42 7.89 5.68
N ARG A 27 16.23 7.40 4.44
CA ARG A 27 16.66 6.04 4.01
C ARG A 27 17.60 6.05 2.80
N GLY A 28 17.93 7.23 2.27
CA GLY A 28 18.83 7.39 1.14
C GLY A 28 18.22 7.02 -0.22
N TYR A 29 16.89 7.09 -0.37
CA TYR A 29 16.22 6.86 -1.64
C TYR A 29 16.20 8.13 -2.50
N SER A 30 16.33 7.95 -3.82
CA SER A 30 16.08 8.99 -4.79
C SER A 30 14.60 8.97 -5.22
N ILE A 31 14.01 10.15 -5.32
CA ILE A 31 12.64 10.38 -5.79
C ILE A 31 12.63 11.61 -6.70
N PRO A 32 11.59 11.80 -7.53
CA PRO A 32 11.48 12.98 -8.37
C PRO A 32 11.52 14.31 -7.62
N ALA A 33 12.04 15.33 -8.30
CA ALA A 33 11.98 16.70 -7.80
C ALA A 33 10.58 17.30 -7.95
N ASP A 34 9.80 16.86 -8.93
CA ASP A 34 8.45 17.35 -9.19
C ASP A 34 7.42 16.77 -8.20
N ASP A 35 6.61 17.65 -7.60
CA ASP A 35 5.58 17.26 -6.64
C ASP A 35 4.40 16.53 -7.31
N GLY A 36 4.13 16.80 -8.59
CA GLY A 36 3.12 16.12 -9.38
C GLY A 36 3.49 14.65 -9.63
N GLU A 37 4.73 14.39 -10.04
CA GLU A 37 5.26 13.03 -10.21
C GLU A 37 5.25 12.26 -8.89
N CYS A 38 5.71 12.89 -7.79
CA CYS A 38 5.62 12.32 -6.44
C CYS A 38 4.16 11.98 -6.07
N GLY A 39 3.23 12.88 -6.40
CA GLY A 39 1.80 12.66 -6.21
C GLY A 39 1.27 11.47 -6.99
N GLN A 40 1.69 11.29 -8.25
CA GLN A 40 1.29 10.15 -9.08
C GLN A 40 1.80 8.82 -8.51
N MET A 41 3.05 8.76 -8.05
CA MET A 41 3.62 7.57 -7.39
C MET A 41 2.85 7.21 -6.13
N LEU A 42 2.49 8.21 -5.31
CA LEU A 42 1.68 8.01 -4.11
C LEU A 42 0.28 7.51 -4.43
N MET A 43 -0.34 7.98 -5.52
CA MET A 43 -1.66 7.48 -5.97
C MET A 43 -1.58 6.02 -6.42
N GLN A 44 -0.55 5.62 -7.17
CA GLN A 44 -0.37 4.21 -7.55
C GLN A 44 -0.17 3.31 -6.32
N ALA A 45 0.63 3.76 -5.36
CA ALA A 45 0.79 3.07 -4.08
C ALA A 45 -0.53 2.99 -3.29
N MET A 46 -1.36 4.03 -3.36
CA MET A 46 -2.67 4.06 -2.73
C MET A 46 -3.62 3.03 -3.32
N ASP A 47 -3.68 2.93 -4.65
CA ASP A 47 -4.51 1.95 -5.35
C ASP A 47 -4.12 0.51 -4.97
N PHE A 48 -2.82 0.24 -4.86
CA PHE A 48 -2.32 -1.05 -4.35
C PHE A 48 -2.81 -1.32 -2.92
N LEU A 49 -2.74 -0.33 -2.02
CA LEU A 49 -3.18 -0.47 -0.63
C LEU A 49 -4.68 -0.74 -0.51
N GLU A 50 -5.53 -0.07 -1.31
CA GLU A 50 -6.98 -0.32 -1.29
C GLU A 50 -7.37 -1.72 -1.76
N GLY A 51 -6.50 -2.42 -2.50
CA GLY A 51 -6.69 -3.81 -2.86
C GLY A 51 -6.52 -4.82 -1.71
N ASN A 52 -6.08 -4.38 -0.52
CA ASN A 52 -5.74 -5.29 0.58
C ASN A 52 -6.90 -5.54 1.56
N ALA A 53 -6.89 -6.71 2.20
CA ALA A 53 -7.79 -7.04 3.29
C ALA A 53 -7.26 -6.51 4.63
N TRP A 54 -7.97 -5.54 5.20
CA TRP A 54 -7.57 -4.87 6.44
C TRP A 54 -8.26 -5.45 7.68
N ARG A 55 -7.55 -5.49 8.81
CA ARG A 55 -8.10 -5.88 10.11
C ARG A 55 -9.07 -4.83 10.64
N GLY A 56 -9.93 -5.25 11.56
CA GLY A 56 -10.95 -4.37 12.15
C GLY A 56 -12.01 -3.98 11.12
N GLN A 57 -12.75 -2.93 11.44
CA GLN A 57 -13.87 -2.44 10.63
C GLN A 57 -13.64 -0.99 10.23
N ARG A 58 -14.14 -0.57 9.07
CA ARG A 58 -14.11 0.86 8.71
C ARG A 58 -14.83 1.66 9.78
N SER A 59 -14.23 2.78 10.18
CA SER A 59 -14.80 3.64 11.23
C SER A 59 -16.04 4.38 10.76
N SER A 60 -16.14 4.64 9.46
CA SER A 60 -17.32 5.20 8.81
C SER A 60 -17.65 4.45 7.51
N ALA A 61 -18.94 4.34 7.22
CA ALA A 61 -19.41 3.84 5.92
C ALA A 61 -19.10 4.84 4.78
N SER A 62 -19.00 6.14 5.08
CA SER A 62 -18.82 7.21 4.09
C SER A 62 -17.37 7.65 3.88
N GLN A 63 -16.41 7.13 4.66
CA GLN A 63 -14.99 7.48 4.45
C GLN A 63 -14.54 7.05 3.03
N PRO A 64 -13.66 7.81 2.37
CA PRO A 64 -13.28 7.51 1.00
C PRO A 64 -12.33 6.31 0.90
N LEU A 65 -11.46 6.11 1.89
CA LEU A 65 -10.41 5.07 1.89
C LEU A 65 -10.66 3.97 2.93
N SER A 66 -9.90 2.88 2.86
CA SER A 66 -10.03 1.73 3.76
C SER A 66 -9.70 2.03 5.22
N TRP A 67 -8.87 3.03 5.47
CA TRP A 67 -8.58 3.62 6.78
C TRP A 67 -9.16 5.03 6.91
N PRO A 68 -9.53 5.48 8.12
CA PRO A 68 -9.27 4.87 9.43
C PRO A 68 -10.19 3.68 9.77
N ARG A 69 -9.80 2.88 10.78
CA ARG A 69 -10.50 1.66 11.18
C ARG A 69 -10.61 1.53 12.69
N SER A 70 -11.64 0.84 13.16
CA SER A 70 -11.90 0.53 14.56
C SER A 70 -11.70 -0.96 14.88
N GLY A 71 -11.49 -1.27 16.16
CA GLY A 71 -11.29 -2.66 16.62
C GLY A 71 -9.97 -3.28 16.17
N VAL A 72 -8.97 -2.45 15.85
CA VAL A 72 -7.62 -2.90 15.50
C VAL A 72 -6.71 -2.74 16.71
N ARG A 73 -6.03 -3.82 17.07
CA ARG A 73 -4.97 -3.82 18.07
C ARG A 73 -3.62 -4.02 17.39
N PHE A 74 -2.70 -3.10 17.62
CA PHE A 74 -1.37 -3.09 17.05
C PHE A 74 -0.32 -3.16 18.16
N ASP A 75 0.56 -4.16 18.11
CA ASP A 75 1.59 -4.44 19.14
C ASP A 75 1.05 -4.41 20.60
N GLY A 76 -0.19 -4.88 20.80
CA GLY A 76 -0.83 -4.93 22.11
C GLY A 76 -1.58 -3.65 22.51
N VAL A 77 -1.50 -2.59 21.71
CA VAL A 77 -2.18 -1.30 21.95
C VAL A 77 -3.38 -1.15 21.01
N ASP A 78 -4.51 -0.72 21.54
CA ASP A 78 -5.70 -0.44 20.73
C ASP A 78 -5.51 0.86 19.95
N LEU A 79 -5.74 0.80 18.64
CA LEU A 79 -5.68 1.96 17.77
C LEU A 79 -6.98 2.76 17.87
N SER A 80 -6.85 4.08 17.89
CA SER A 80 -8.01 4.98 17.81
C SER A 80 -8.73 4.82 16.48
N ASN A 81 -10.05 5.02 16.48
CA ASN A 81 -10.90 4.83 15.31
C ASN A 81 -10.75 5.95 14.26
N ASP A 82 -10.03 7.02 14.57
CA ASP A 82 -9.68 8.12 13.67
C ASP A 82 -8.21 8.09 13.23
N ALA A 83 -7.41 7.15 13.75
CA ALA A 83 -5.98 7.10 13.50
C ALA A 83 -5.66 6.45 12.14
N ILE A 84 -4.75 7.09 11.41
CA ILE A 84 -4.03 6.49 10.30
C ILE A 84 -2.68 5.97 10.84
N PRO A 85 -2.43 4.64 10.84
CA PRO A 85 -1.20 4.10 11.42
C PRO A 85 0.05 4.62 10.69
N LEU A 86 1.07 5.05 11.43
CA LEU A 86 2.33 5.52 10.82
C LEU A 86 2.97 4.47 9.89
N ARG A 87 2.85 3.18 10.24
CA ARG A 87 3.33 2.07 9.41
C ARG A 87 2.63 2.00 8.04
N LEU A 88 1.38 2.45 7.97
CA LEU A 88 0.63 2.51 6.72
C LEU A 88 1.13 3.66 5.83
N ILE A 89 1.42 4.82 6.43
CA ILE A 89 2.04 5.97 5.76
C ILE A 89 3.41 5.56 5.20
N ASP A 90 4.27 4.98 6.05
CA ASP A 90 5.58 4.46 5.66
C ASP A 90 5.50 3.41 4.55
N ALA A 91 4.50 2.52 4.60
CA ALA A 91 4.28 1.51 3.57
C ALA A 91 3.86 2.14 2.23
N GLN A 92 2.99 3.15 2.25
CA GLN A 92 2.63 3.88 1.03
C GLN A 92 3.84 4.60 0.44
N CYS A 93 4.66 5.28 1.27
CA CYS A 93 5.88 5.92 0.81
C CYS A 93 6.87 4.92 0.18
N ARG A 94 7.04 3.75 0.81
CA ARG A 94 7.90 2.71 0.27
C ARG A 94 7.37 2.15 -1.05
N LEU A 95 6.08 1.84 -1.14
CA LEU A 95 5.46 1.39 -2.38
C LEU A 95 5.62 2.43 -3.50
N ALA A 96 5.44 3.72 -3.18
CA ALA A 96 5.65 4.80 -4.14
C ALA A 96 7.09 4.81 -4.67
N ILE A 97 8.10 4.62 -3.81
CA ILE A 97 9.49 4.52 -4.26
C ILE A 97 9.71 3.30 -5.16
N GLU A 98 9.16 2.15 -4.80
CA GLU A 98 9.26 0.90 -5.56
C GLU A 98 8.51 1.01 -6.91
N SER A 99 7.50 1.89 -7.02
CA SER A 99 6.76 2.13 -8.25
C SER A 99 7.58 2.81 -9.35
N GLN A 100 8.79 3.30 -9.03
CA GLN A 100 9.74 3.80 -10.04
C GLN A 100 10.30 2.65 -10.89
N ASP A 101 10.43 1.46 -10.31
CA ASP A 101 11.07 0.30 -10.93
C ASP A 101 10.08 -0.84 -11.23
N ILE A 102 8.93 -0.86 -10.55
CA ILE A 102 7.95 -1.95 -10.57
C ILE A 102 6.54 -1.40 -10.84
N ASP A 103 5.83 -2.00 -11.79
CA ASP A 103 4.40 -1.73 -11.97
C ASP A 103 3.59 -2.32 -10.80
N LEU A 104 3.00 -1.45 -9.98
CA LEU A 104 2.18 -1.83 -8.82
C LEU A 104 0.80 -2.39 -9.22
N THR A 105 0.30 -2.04 -10.40
CA THR A 105 -1.05 -2.37 -10.87
C THR A 105 -1.00 -2.92 -12.31
N PRO A 106 -0.36 -4.07 -12.55
CA PRO A 106 -0.21 -4.60 -13.89
C PRO A 106 -1.59 -4.89 -14.49
N SER A 107 -1.92 -4.19 -15.58
CA SER A 107 -3.13 -4.46 -16.34
C SER A 107 -2.92 -5.67 -17.25
N VAL A 108 -3.72 -6.72 -17.06
CA VAL A 108 -3.73 -7.88 -17.96
C VAL A 108 -4.87 -7.71 -18.96
N ALA A 109 -4.54 -7.27 -20.17
CA ALA A 109 -5.48 -7.31 -21.29
C ALA A 109 -5.82 -8.77 -21.60
N GLY A 110 -7.10 -9.12 -21.57
CA GLY A 110 -7.59 -10.42 -22.01
C GLY A 110 -7.29 -10.61 -23.49
N GLY A 111 -6.24 -11.39 -23.78
CA GLY A 111 -5.93 -11.90 -25.12
C GLY A 111 -5.10 -10.96 -25.99
N GLY A 112 -3.83 -11.33 -26.22
CA GLY A 112 -3.02 -10.81 -27.31
C GLY A 112 -1.93 -9.83 -26.87
N ALA A 113 -0.69 -10.35 -26.82
CA ALA A 113 0.58 -9.62 -26.84
C ALA A 113 0.75 -8.48 -25.81
N VAL A 114 1.23 -8.83 -24.61
CA VAL A 114 1.99 -7.86 -23.80
C VAL A 114 3.45 -7.98 -24.19
N THR A 115 3.92 -6.99 -24.95
CA THR A 115 5.34 -6.76 -25.20
C THR A 115 5.96 -6.40 -23.86
N MET A 116 6.73 -7.33 -23.29
CA MET A 116 7.54 -7.13 -22.10
C MET A 116 8.49 -5.96 -22.36
N GLU A 117 8.21 -4.79 -21.80
CA GLU A 117 9.18 -3.70 -21.70
C GLU A 117 9.95 -3.91 -20.40
N ARG A 118 11.15 -4.49 -20.55
CA ARG A 118 12.10 -4.72 -19.47
C ARG A 118 12.63 -3.36 -19.00
N VAL A 119 12.22 -2.91 -17.81
CA VAL A 119 12.97 -1.90 -17.05
C VAL A 119 14.05 -2.64 -16.27
N GLU A 120 15.31 -2.30 -16.54
CA GLU A 120 16.48 -2.88 -15.86
C GLU A 120 16.44 -2.50 -14.37
N GLY A 121 16.13 -3.47 -13.49
CA GLY A 121 16.23 -3.28 -12.04
C GLY A 121 15.27 -4.11 -11.20
N ALA A 122 14.11 -4.50 -11.76
CA ALA A 122 13.15 -5.31 -11.03
C ALA A 122 13.70 -6.73 -10.79
N VAL A 123 13.87 -7.08 -9.51
CA VAL A 123 14.16 -8.46 -9.08
C VAL A 123 13.04 -9.35 -9.60
N THR A 124 13.34 -10.14 -10.63
CA THR A 124 12.46 -11.15 -11.18
C THR A 124 12.19 -12.19 -10.10
N VAL A 125 11.05 -12.10 -9.41
CA VAL A 125 10.57 -13.21 -8.58
C VAL A 125 9.95 -14.22 -9.52
N GLN A 126 10.77 -15.17 -9.96
CA GLN A 126 10.36 -16.30 -10.78
C GLN A 126 9.59 -17.30 -9.91
N TYR A 127 8.27 -17.30 -10.00
CA TYR A 127 7.46 -18.40 -9.47
C TYR A 127 7.42 -19.56 -10.49
N GLU A 128 7.41 -20.79 -9.97
CA GLU A 128 7.44 -22.04 -10.73
C GLU A 128 6.36 -22.09 -11.85
N PRO A 129 6.64 -22.78 -12.97
CA PRO A 129 5.72 -22.81 -14.11
C PRO A 129 4.44 -23.56 -13.75
N GLY A 130 3.33 -22.84 -13.58
CA GLY A 130 2.02 -23.45 -13.29
C GLY A 130 0.99 -22.57 -12.59
N THR A 131 1.37 -21.38 -12.10
CA THR A 131 0.41 -20.42 -11.51
C THR A 131 0.22 -19.22 -12.43
N ASN A 132 -1.00 -19.12 -12.96
CA ASN A 132 -1.43 -18.02 -13.81
C ASN A 132 -1.48 -16.73 -12.98
N ARG A 133 -0.82 -15.66 -13.46
CA ARG A 133 -0.99 -14.24 -13.06
C ARG A 133 -0.24 -13.81 -11.79
N ALA A 134 0.90 -13.16 -11.95
CA ALA A 134 1.68 -12.61 -10.82
C ALA A 134 1.37 -11.12 -10.63
N ALA A 135 0.56 -10.79 -9.61
CA ALA A 135 0.56 -9.45 -9.03
C ALA A 135 1.92 -9.20 -8.33
N PRO A 136 2.41 -7.94 -8.24
CA PRO A 136 3.66 -7.66 -7.57
C PRO A 136 3.59 -8.09 -6.10
N SER A 137 4.60 -8.85 -5.66
CA SER A 137 4.71 -9.35 -4.29
C SER A 137 5.86 -8.68 -3.59
N PHE A 138 5.58 -8.07 -2.43
CA PHE A 138 6.57 -7.36 -1.62
C PHE A 138 6.78 -8.13 -0.31
N PRO A 139 7.89 -8.89 -0.14
CA PRO A 139 8.14 -9.66 1.07
C PRO A 139 8.12 -8.81 2.35
N TRP A 140 8.55 -7.55 2.24
CA TRP A 140 8.55 -6.60 3.34
C TRP A 140 7.15 -6.14 3.75
N PHE A 141 6.16 -6.17 2.84
CA PHE A 141 4.85 -5.54 3.04
C PHE A 141 4.07 -6.19 4.19
N TYR A 142 3.93 -7.52 4.16
CA TYR A 142 3.22 -8.25 5.22
C TYR A 142 3.95 -8.20 6.56
N SER A 143 5.28 -8.11 6.53
CA SER A 143 6.09 -7.93 7.75
C SER A 143 5.89 -6.54 8.35
N ALA A 144 5.94 -5.49 7.51
CA ALA A 144 5.82 -4.11 7.93
C ALA A 144 4.41 -3.78 8.45
N LEU A 145 3.38 -4.38 7.84
CA LEU A 145 1.96 -4.18 8.17
C LEU A 145 1.36 -5.33 8.98
N ARG A 146 2.20 -6.12 9.65
CA ARG A 146 1.76 -7.18 10.55
C ARG A 146 0.80 -6.60 11.60
N GLY A 147 -0.38 -7.20 11.74
CA GLY A 147 -1.40 -6.72 12.69
C GLY A 147 -2.29 -5.61 12.15
N LEU A 148 -2.02 -5.08 10.95
CA LEU A 148 -2.91 -4.16 10.22
C LEU A 148 -3.61 -4.87 9.05
N VAL A 149 -2.87 -5.73 8.32
CA VAL A 149 -3.41 -6.58 7.26
C VAL A 149 -3.90 -7.92 7.82
N VAL A 150 -4.98 -8.46 7.26
CA VAL A 150 -5.43 -9.82 7.54
C VAL A 150 -4.45 -10.79 6.87
N GLY A 151 -3.54 -11.35 7.66
CA GLY A 151 -2.72 -12.48 7.22
C GLY A 151 -3.60 -13.72 7.01
N GLY A 152 -3.27 -14.53 5.99
CA GLY A 152 -3.92 -15.82 5.79
C GLY A 152 -3.90 -16.64 7.07
N SER A 153 -5.08 -17.07 7.52
CA SER A 153 -5.30 -17.93 8.70
C SER A 153 -5.17 -17.27 10.07
N GLN A 154 -6.09 -16.37 10.42
CA GLN A 154 -6.58 -16.34 11.81
C GLN A 154 -7.81 -17.23 11.91
N VAL A 155 -7.60 -18.51 12.25
CA VAL A 155 -8.68 -19.38 12.71
C VAL A 155 -9.28 -18.73 13.96
N ARG A 156 -10.54 -18.32 13.87
CA ARG A 156 -11.32 -17.88 15.03
C ARG A 156 -11.56 -19.12 15.89
N VAL A 157 -10.77 -19.31 16.95
CA VAL A 157 -11.08 -20.32 17.96
C VAL A 157 -12.22 -19.76 18.79
N GLU A 158 -13.45 -20.12 18.42
CA GLU A 158 -14.61 -19.94 19.29
C GLU A 158 -14.51 -21.00 20.39
N ARG A 159 -14.30 -20.58 21.64
CA ARG A 159 -14.52 -21.46 22.79
C ARG A 159 -16.04 -21.61 22.95
N GLY A 160 -16.51 -22.85 22.92
CA GLY A 160 -17.91 -23.23 23.09
C GLY A 160 -18.44 -23.09 24.51
#